data_AF-A0A1V5CXS9-F1
#
_entry.id   AF-A0A1V5CXS9-F1
#
_cell.length_a   1.000
_cell.length_b   1.000
_cell.length_c   1.000
_cell.angle_alpha   90.00
_cell.angle_beta   90.00
_cell.angle_gamma   90.00
#
_symmetry.space_group_name_H-M   'P 1'
#
loop_
_entity.id
_entity.type
_entity.pdbx_description
1 polymer ?
#
loop_
_entity_poly.entity_id
_entity_poly.type
_entity_poly.pdbx_seq_one_letter_code
_entity_poly.pdbx_strand_id
1 'polypeptide(L)'
;MVELALNKAPKVNGVSAERMRVGCGSATTGLFAPYMFKAADEVIVLDGHITGLFSEHPSGRYLNKARSGISIKGQKSTDGRYFLERGSGWGGTTIEDPLDVIKDIDATKCYDGMTLLITETTGQKFSFYRMKNGRLEKEGPTPEAMKFMDVLRDSCEQSRVSAVFAAGVGGSARAGVTKDPIKLTRAVHEERVTITIGGARPFIFPGGGINLLVDAARIKYGSIYLTPTPSFVLPVEYTMRLDTFKEIGGHIEAIRPIDEILIDVEGEK
;
A
#
# COMPACT_ATOMS: atom_id res chain seq x y z
N MET A 1 19.33 1.85 -5.26
CA MET A 1 19.29 2.69 -4.04
C MET A 1 17.85 3.09 -3.77
N VAL A 2 17.40 3.01 -2.52
CA VAL A 2 16.03 3.38 -2.11
C VAL A 2 16.12 4.55 -1.15
N GLU A 3 15.40 5.63 -1.41
CA GLU A 3 15.28 6.78 -0.52
C GLU A 3 13.86 6.83 0.02
N LEU A 4 13.75 6.88 1.36
CA LEU A 4 12.48 6.89 2.08
C LEU A 4 12.43 8.13 2.96
N ALA A 5 11.31 8.84 2.91
CA ALA A 5 11.03 9.93 3.83
C ALA A 5 9.56 9.84 4.25
N LEU A 6 9.32 9.87 5.56
CA LEU A 6 7.99 9.77 6.13
C LEU A 6 7.06 10.78 5.46
N ASN A 7 5.88 10.32 5.03
CA ASN A 7 4.86 11.13 4.39
C ASN A 7 5.20 11.65 2.98
N LYS A 8 6.26 11.14 2.34
CA LYS A 8 6.65 11.46 0.96
C LYS A 8 6.58 10.24 0.06
N ALA A 9 6.52 10.46 -1.25
CA ALA A 9 6.67 9.37 -2.21
C ALA A 9 8.06 8.73 -2.08
N PRO A 10 8.17 7.38 -2.10
CA PRO A 10 9.46 6.72 -2.09
C PRO A 10 10.19 6.96 -3.42
N LYS A 11 11.52 7.04 -3.37
CA LYS A 11 12.34 7.04 -4.59
C LYS A 11 13.11 5.74 -4.73
N VAL A 12 13.06 5.15 -5.92
CA VAL A 12 13.81 3.96 -6.27
C VAL A 12 14.72 4.31 -7.43
N ASN A 13 16.03 4.19 -7.22
CA ASN A 13 17.06 4.53 -8.21
C ASN A 13 16.90 5.96 -8.76
N GLY A 14 16.57 6.92 -7.88
CA GLY A 14 16.35 8.33 -8.23
C GLY A 14 14.98 8.65 -8.81
N VAL A 15 14.16 7.65 -9.16
CA VAL A 15 12.82 7.84 -9.71
C VAL A 15 11.79 7.87 -8.58
N SER A 16 11.00 8.94 -8.52
CA SER A 16 9.88 9.08 -7.58
C SER A 16 8.73 8.16 -7.99
N ALA A 17 8.34 7.23 -7.11
CA ALA A 17 7.16 6.40 -7.31
C ALA A 17 5.95 7.10 -6.69
N GLU A 18 5.33 8.02 -7.44
CA GLU A 18 4.27 8.92 -6.95
C GLU A 18 2.89 8.28 -6.85
N ARG A 19 2.66 7.18 -7.58
CA ARG A 19 1.36 6.52 -7.68
C ARG A 19 1.43 5.10 -7.15
N MET A 20 0.43 4.73 -6.36
CA MET A 20 0.20 3.37 -5.91
C MET A 20 -0.85 2.73 -6.82
N ARG A 21 -0.47 1.62 -7.47
CA ARG A 21 -1.40 0.84 -8.30
C ARG A 21 -2.58 0.34 -7.47
N VAL A 22 -3.77 0.31 -8.08
CA VAL A 22 -5.00 -0.23 -7.47
C VAL A 22 -4.94 -1.75 -7.24
N GLY A 23 -4.11 -2.46 -8.00
CA GLY A 23 -3.92 -3.90 -7.87
C GLY A 23 -2.87 -4.43 -8.84
N CYS A 24 -2.67 -5.75 -8.85
CA CYS A 24 -1.84 -6.41 -9.88
C CYS A 24 -2.53 -6.37 -11.25
N GLY A 25 -1.83 -6.77 -12.31
CA GLY A 25 -2.35 -6.76 -13.69
C GLY A 25 -3.68 -7.51 -13.83
N SER A 26 -3.82 -8.68 -13.21
CA SER A 26 -5.09 -9.41 -13.20
C SER A 26 -6.22 -8.68 -12.46
N ALA A 27 -5.93 -7.98 -11.36
CA ALA A 27 -6.94 -7.19 -10.65
C ALA A 27 -7.39 -6.00 -11.51
N THR A 28 -6.45 -5.31 -12.16
CA THR A 28 -6.74 -4.26 -13.15
C THR A 28 -7.63 -4.80 -14.28
N THR A 29 -7.33 -5.98 -14.82
CA THR A 29 -8.16 -6.65 -15.83
C THR A 29 -9.58 -6.95 -15.36
N GLY A 30 -9.76 -7.30 -14.08
CA GLY A 30 -11.07 -7.50 -13.48
C GLY A 30 -11.84 -6.18 -13.30
N LEU A 31 -11.22 -5.20 -12.65
CA LEU A 31 -11.83 -3.94 -12.26
C LEU A 31 -12.25 -3.07 -13.45
N PHE A 32 -11.46 -3.08 -14.53
CA PHE A 32 -11.68 -2.20 -15.69
C PHE A 32 -12.14 -2.94 -16.95
N ALA A 33 -12.67 -4.16 -16.80
CA ALA A 33 -13.08 -5.01 -17.93
C ALA A 33 -13.99 -4.30 -18.95
N PRO A 34 -15.02 -3.52 -18.57
CA PRO A 34 -15.86 -2.81 -19.54
C PRO A 34 -15.12 -1.73 -20.34
N TYR A 35 -14.09 -1.12 -19.75
CA TYR A 35 -13.24 -0.14 -20.42
C TYR A 35 -12.26 -0.84 -21.37
N MET A 36 -11.61 -1.92 -20.91
CA MET A 36 -10.72 -2.74 -21.74
C MET A 36 -11.43 -3.34 -22.95
N PHE A 37 -12.68 -3.77 -22.77
CA PHE A 37 -13.51 -4.31 -23.85
C PHE A 37 -13.63 -3.35 -25.04
N LYS A 38 -13.75 -2.05 -24.75
CA LYS A 38 -13.87 -0.97 -25.75
C LYS A 38 -12.51 -0.45 -26.20
N ALA A 39 -11.47 -0.60 -25.37
CA ALA A 39 -10.15 -0.04 -25.63
C ALA A 39 -9.44 -0.71 -26.81
N ALA A 40 -9.47 -2.04 -26.88
CA ALA A 40 -8.78 -2.81 -27.92
C ALA A 40 -9.36 -4.21 -28.10
N ASP A 41 -8.97 -4.90 -29.18
CA ASP A 41 -9.29 -6.31 -29.40
C ASP A 41 -8.60 -7.22 -28.36
N GLU A 42 -7.39 -6.86 -27.94
CA GLU A 42 -6.72 -7.46 -26.79
C GLU A 42 -6.06 -6.41 -25.90
N VAL A 43 -6.05 -6.67 -24.59
CA VAL A 43 -5.37 -5.83 -23.61
C VAL A 43 -4.45 -6.70 -22.74
N ILE A 44 -3.18 -6.31 -22.65
CA ILE A 44 -2.19 -6.91 -21.75
C ILE A 44 -1.85 -5.90 -20.67
N VAL A 45 -1.98 -6.29 -19.40
CA VAL A 45 -1.58 -5.47 -18.26
C VAL A 45 -0.38 -6.11 -17.58
N LEU A 46 0.80 -5.55 -17.85
CA LEU A 46 2.08 -5.99 -17.31
C LEU A 46 2.18 -5.68 -15.82
N ASP A 47 2.57 -6.69 -15.07
CA ASP A 47 2.81 -6.58 -13.64
C ASP A 47 3.71 -7.72 -13.14
N GLY A 48 4.73 -7.37 -12.36
CA GLY A 48 5.68 -8.33 -11.77
C GLY A 48 5.08 -9.24 -10.69
N HIS A 49 3.86 -8.96 -10.20
CA HIS A 49 3.13 -9.92 -9.38
C HIS A 49 2.29 -10.84 -10.24
N ILE A 50 1.35 -10.31 -11.01
CA ILE A 50 0.50 -11.11 -11.92
C ILE A 50 0.14 -10.26 -13.14
N THR A 51 0.66 -10.64 -14.30
CA THR A 51 0.31 -10.04 -15.59
C THR A 51 -1.05 -10.56 -16.05
N GLY A 52 -1.90 -9.64 -16.53
CA GLY A 52 -3.24 -9.92 -17.04
C GLY A 52 -3.29 -10.00 -18.56
N LEU A 53 -3.95 -11.02 -19.11
CA LEU A 53 -4.33 -11.13 -20.52
C LEU A 53 -5.86 -11.13 -20.62
N PHE A 54 -6.42 -10.04 -21.16
CA PHE A 54 -7.82 -9.71 -20.97
C PHE A 54 -8.80 -10.71 -21.59
N SER A 55 -8.60 -11.10 -22.85
CA SER A 55 -9.55 -11.98 -23.53
C SER A 55 -9.62 -13.40 -22.94
N GLU A 56 -8.54 -13.87 -22.29
CA GLU A 56 -8.56 -15.13 -21.55
C GLU A 56 -9.17 -15.00 -20.15
N HIS A 57 -8.96 -13.84 -19.51
CA HIS A 57 -9.33 -13.60 -18.12
C HIS A 57 -10.84 -13.81 -17.88
N PRO A 58 -11.26 -14.29 -16.69
CA PRO A 58 -12.68 -14.49 -16.39
C PRO A 58 -13.57 -13.27 -16.65
N SER A 59 -13.04 -12.05 -16.47
CA SER A 59 -13.79 -10.82 -16.77
C SER A 59 -14.01 -10.59 -18.27
N GLY A 60 -13.02 -10.91 -19.12
CA GLY A 60 -13.21 -10.89 -20.58
C GLY A 60 -14.25 -11.91 -21.01
N ARG A 61 -14.18 -13.14 -20.48
CA ARG A 61 -15.16 -14.19 -20.73
C ARG A 61 -16.58 -13.78 -20.33
N TYR A 62 -16.74 -13.16 -19.17
CA TYR A 62 -18.05 -12.68 -18.70
C TYR A 62 -18.65 -11.63 -19.63
N LEU A 63 -17.82 -10.82 -20.27
CA LEU A 63 -18.24 -9.86 -21.30
C LEU A 63 -18.38 -10.47 -22.70
N ASN A 64 -18.34 -11.80 -22.82
CA ASN A 64 -18.33 -12.52 -24.10
C ASN A 64 -17.22 -12.04 -25.06
N LYS A 65 -16.07 -11.60 -24.52
CA LYS A 65 -14.91 -11.25 -25.34
C LYS A 65 -14.38 -12.53 -25.99
N ALA A 66 -14.28 -12.51 -27.32
CA ALA A 66 -13.61 -13.59 -28.04
C ALA A 66 -12.13 -13.65 -27.64
N ARG A 67 -11.60 -14.85 -27.41
CA ARG A 67 -10.16 -15.03 -27.16
C ARG A 67 -9.38 -14.56 -28.37
N SER A 68 -8.38 -13.73 -28.14
CA SER A 68 -7.45 -13.33 -29.19
C SER A 68 -6.55 -14.49 -29.62
N GLY A 69 -5.83 -14.32 -30.73
CA GLY A 69 -4.74 -15.21 -31.10
C GLY A 69 -3.42 -14.94 -30.37
N ILE A 70 -3.38 -14.01 -29.41
CA ILE A 70 -2.15 -13.60 -28.74
C ILE A 70 -1.92 -14.45 -27.50
N SER A 71 -0.77 -15.13 -27.46
CA SER A 71 -0.27 -15.81 -26.26
C SER A 71 0.91 -15.06 -25.67
N ILE A 72 0.98 -14.97 -24.33
CA ILE A 72 2.06 -14.26 -23.64
C ILE A 72 3.04 -15.21 -22.95
N LYS A 73 4.24 -14.72 -22.69
CA LYS A 73 5.29 -15.41 -21.92
C LYS A 73 4.88 -15.55 -20.45
N GLY A 74 5.60 -16.40 -19.72
CA GLY A 74 5.43 -16.59 -18.27
C GLY A 74 4.66 -17.86 -17.88
N GLN A 75 4.67 -18.15 -16.58
CA GLN A 75 3.96 -19.29 -16.02
C GLN A 75 2.47 -18.95 -15.83
N LYS A 76 1.60 -19.66 -16.54
CA LYS A 76 0.15 -19.52 -16.40
C LYS A 76 -0.31 -20.06 -15.05
N SER A 77 -1.02 -19.25 -14.27
CA SER A 77 -1.65 -19.65 -13.01
C SER A 77 -3.08 -20.12 -13.25
N THR A 78 -3.88 -19.25 -13.84
CA THR A 78 -5.26 -19.49 -14.28
C THR A 78 -5.47 -18.73 -15.59
N ASP A 79 -6.59 -18.94 -16.27
CA ASP A 79 -6.89 -18.25 -17.52
C ASP A 79 -6.74 -16.72 -17.38
N GLY A 80 -5.92 -16.13 -18.27
CA GLY A 80 -5.62 -14.70 -18.27
C GLY A 80 -4.70 -14.21 -17.14
N ARG A 81 -4.07 -15.10 -16.34
CA ARG A 81 -3.18 -14.74 -15.23
C ARG A 81 -1.82 -15.41 -15.36
N TYR A 82 -0.76 -14.60 -15.47
CA TYR A 82 0.58 -15.06 -15.78
C TYR A 82 1.62 -14.48 -14.82
N PHE A 83 2.53 -15.33 -14.36
CA PHE A 83 3.72 -14.93 -13.62
C PHE A 83 4.87 -14.74 -14.61
N LEU A 84 5.30 -13.49 -14.76
CA LEU A 84 6.52 -13.10 -15.47
C LEU A 84 7.68 -12.95 -14.48
N GLU A 85 8.89 -12.91 -15.01
CA GLU A 85 10.07 -12.57 -14.21
C GLU A 85 10.01 -11.11 -13.75
N ARG A 86 10.37 -10.87 -12.48
CA ARG A 86 10.39 -9.53 -11.87
C ARG A 86 11.65 -8.78 -12.26
N GLY A 87 11.53 -7.49 -12.51
CA GLY A 87 12.65 -6.65 -12.94
C GLY A 87 12.35 -5.15 -12.83
N SER A 88 13.19 -4.35 -13.49
CA SER A 88 13.11 -2.89 -13.53
C SER A 88 12.27 -2.32 -14.69
N GLY A 89 11.76 -3.18 -15.55
CA GLY A 89 10.98 -2.83 -16.73
C GLY A 89 9.52 -2.52 -16.40
N TRP A 90 8.65 -2.70 -17.39
CA TRP A 90 7.23 -2.35 -17.31
C TRP A 90 6.50 -3.14 -16.22
N GLY A 91 5.75 -2.44 -15.37
CA GLY A 91 4.98 -3.05 -14.27
C GLY A 91 5.84 -3.79 -13.24
N GLY A 92 7.16 -3.56 -13.19
CA GLY A 92 8.08 -4.31 -12.34
C GLY A 92 8.45 -5.70 -12.89
N THR A 93 8.35 -5.89 -14.21
CA THR A 93 8.82 -7.10 -14.91
C THR A 93 10.21 -6.88 -15.52
N THR A 94 10.81 -7.90 -16.15
CA THR A 94 12.03 -7.74 -16.97
C THR A 94 11.76 -7.19 -18.38
N ILE A 95 10.50 -6.90 -18.73
CA ILE A 95 10.09 -6.45 -20.06
C ILE A 95 10.38 -4.96 -20.24
N GLU A 96 11.29 -4.62 -21.17
CA GLU A 96 11.61 -3.24 -21.54
C GLU A 96 10.86 -2.79 -22.80
N ASP A 97 10.85 -3.62 -23.85
CA ASP A 97 9.93 -3.46 -24.98
C ASP A 97 8.63 -4.22 -24.70
N PRO A 98 7.46 -3.55 -24.64
CA PRO A 98 6.19 -4.21 -24.34
C PRO A 98 5.85 -5.37 -25.29
N LEU A 99 6.30 -5.39 -26.55
CA LEU A 99 6.05 -6.52 -27.45
C LEU A 99 6.81 -7.79 -27.04
N ASP A 100 7.89 -7.67 -26.26
CA ASP A 100 8.64 -8.83 -25.76
C ASP A 100 7.81 -9.70 -24.81
N VAL A 101 6.67 -9.24 -24.31
CA VAL A 101 5.76 -10.08 -23.53
C VAL A 101 5.10 -11.16 -24.39
N ILE A 102 4.99 -10.95 -25.70
CA ILE A 102 4.30 -11.87 -26.61
C ILE A 102 5.16 -13.11 -26.80
N LYS A 103 4.56 -14.28 -26.58
CA LYS A 103 5.18 -15.57 -26.85
C LYS A 103 4.91 -16.03 -28.27
N ASP A 104 3.65 -15.94 -28.70
CA ASP A 104 3.20 -16.43 -30.00
C ASP A 104 1.94 -15.69 -30.47
N ILE A 105 1.73 -15.65 -31.78
CA ILE A 105 0.56 -15.05 -32.43
C ILE A 105 -0.05 -16.07 -33.40
N ASP A 106 -1.25 -16.54 -33.06
CA ASP A 106 -2.05 -17.44 -33.89
C ASP A 106 -2.64 -16.65 -35.08
N ALA A 107 -2.01 -16.79 -36.25
CA ALA A 107 -2.41 -16.14 -37.49
C ALA A 107 -3.80 -16.55 -38.01
N THR A 108 -4.40 -17.63 -37.48
CA THR A 108 -5.77 -18.03 -37.84
C THR A 108 -6.83 -17.21 -37.09
N LYS A 109 -6.45 -16.57 -35.97
CA LYS A 109 -7.34 -15.75 -35.13
C LYS A 109 -7.01 -14.27 -35.18
N CYS A 110 -5.75 -13.93 -35.41
CA CYS A 110 -5.30 -12.56 -35.57
C CYS A 110 -5.50 -12.12 -37.03
N TYR A 111 -6.24 -11.03 -37.22
CA TYR A 111 -6.58 -10.49 -38.53
C TYR A 111 -6.01 -9.08 -38.71
N ASP A 112 -5.78 -8.68 -39.96
CA ASP A 112 -5.33 -7.33 -40.26
C ASP A 112 -6.34 -6.28 -39.78
N GLY A 113 -5.84 -5.25 -39.09
CA GLY A 113 -6.63 -4.23 -38.42
C GLY A 113 -6.87 -4.48 -36.93
N MET A 114 -6.65 -5.70 -36.42
CA MET A 114 -6.78 -6.04 -35.00
C MET A 114 -5.91 -5.12 -34.13
N THR A 115 -6.46 -4.67 -33.00
CA THR A 115 -5.80 -3.73 -32.08
C THR A 115 -5.30 -4.41 -30.81
N LEU A 116 -4.13 -3.98 -30.33
CA LEU A 116 -3.54 -4.44 -29.08
C LEU A 116 -3.12 -3.25 -28.23
N LEU A 117 -3.57 -3.23 -26.97
CA LEU A 117 -3.09 -2.30 -25.96
C LEU A 117 -2.26 -3.03 -24.92
N ILE A 118 -1.02 -2.60 -24.71
CA ILE A 118 -0.16 -3.08 -23.64
C ILE A 118 0.09 -1.92 -22.67
N THR A 119 -0.18 -2.13 -21.38
CA THR A 119 0.05 -1.14 -20.33
C THR A 119 0.57 -1.79 -19.06
N GLU A 120 0.87 -0.99 -18.05
CA GLU A 120 1.15 -1.42 -16.68
C GLU A 120 0.09 -0.90 -15.71
N THR A 121 0.15 -1.35 -14.45
CA THR A 121 -0.94 -1.22 -13.48
C THR A 121 -1.25 0.20 -12.99
N THR A 122 -0.38 1.18 -13.27
CA THR A 122 -0.59 2.61 -12.96
C THR A 122 -1.06 3.43 -14.16
N GLY A 123 -0.99 2.88 -15.37
CA GLY A 123 -1.36 3.56 -16.61
C GLY A 123 -0.42 4.72 -17.02
N GLN A 124 0.73 4.86 -16.37
CA GLN A 124 1.78 5.82 -16.71
C GLN A 124 2.51 5.43 -18.00
N LYS A 125 2.70 4.13 -18.24
CA LYS A 125 3.26 3.61 -19.50
C LYS A 125 2.19 2.80 -20.24
N PHE A 126 2.06 3.06 -21.54
CA PHE A 126 1.25 2.26 -22.44
C PHE A 126 1.79 2.33 -23.87
N SER A 127 1.51 1.29 -24.65
CA SER A 127 1.77 1.25 -26.08
C SER A 127 0.57 0.61 -26.78
N PHE A 128 0.15 1.21 -27.89
CA PHE A 128 -0.96 0.76 -28.71
C PHE A 128 -0.44 0.29 -30.07
N TYR A 129 -1.02 -0.79 -30.58
CA TYR A 129 -0.57 -1.46 -31.79
C TYR A 129 -1.76 -1.83 -32.68
N ARG A 130 -1.50 -1.90 -33.98
CA ARG A 130 -2.42 -2.46 -34.97
C ARG A 130 -1.72 -3.54 -35.78
N MET A 131 -2.43 -4.64 -36.00
CA MET A 131 -1.99 -5.71 -36.89
C MET A 131 -2.05 -5.23 -38.35
N LYS A 132 -0.96 -5.36 -39.08
CA LYS A 132 -0.88 -5.10 -40.53
C LYS A 132 0.04 -6.12 -41.17
N ASN A 133 -0.43 -6.79 -42.22
CA ASN A 133 0.31 -7.83 -42.93
C ASN A 133 0.92 -8.88 -41.96
N GLY A 134 0.15 -9.27 -40.93
CA GLY A 134 0.59 -10.24 -39.92
C GLY A 134 1.66 -9.74 -38.93
N ARG A 135 1.90 -8.42 -38.83
CA ARG A 135 2.81 -7.80 -37.85
C ARG A 135 2.11 -6.75 -37.01
N LEU A 136 2.49 -6.66 -35.73
CA LEU A 136 2.03 -5.59 -34.84
C LEU A 136 2.87 -4.33 -35.07
N GLU A 137 2.26 -3.32 -35.68
CA GLU A 137 2.87 -2.00 -35.85
C GLU A 137 2.36 -1.04 -34.78
N LYS A 138 3.26 -0.21 -34.23
CA LYS A 138 2.90 0.80 -33.23
C LYS A 138 2.04 1.90 -33.86
N GLU A 139 0.95 2.27 -33.19
CA GLU A 139 0.00 3.29 -33.63
C GLU A 139 -0.40 4.19 -32.44
N GLY A 140 -1.04 5.32 -32.73
CA GLY A 140 -1.71 6.12 -31.71
C GLY A 140 -2.91 5.39 -31.10
N PRO A 141 -3.21 5.60 -29.81
CA PRO A 141 -4.37 5.00 -29.15
C PRO A 141 -5.68 5.55 -29.70
N THR A 142 -6.72 4.72 -29.72
CA THR A 142 -8.10 5.17 -29.99
C THR A 142 -8.63 6.04 -28.83
N PRO A 143 -9.70 6.84 -29.04
CA PRO A 143 -10.36 7.57 -27.96
C PRO A 143 -10.80 6.67 -26.79
N GLU A 144 -11.27 5.46 -27.08
CA GLU A 144 -11.68 4.47 -26.09
C GLU A 144 -10.50 3.90 -25.31
N ALA A 145 -9.37 3.65 -25.97
CA ALA A 145 -8.13 3.25 -25.31
C ALA A 145 -7.64 4.35 -24.38
N MET A 146 -7.64 5.60 -24.83
CA MET A 146 -7.28 6.74 -23.99
C MET A 146 -8.22 6.91 -22.79
N LYS A 147 -9.53 6.74 -22.99
CA LYS A 147 -10.50 6.77 -21.90
C LYS A 147 -10.22 5.70 -20.84
N PHE A 148 -9.85 4.48 -21.25
CA PHE A 148 -9.42 3.45 -20.32
C PHE A 148 -8.17 3.88 -19.55
N MET A 149 -7.16 4.43 -20.24
CA MET A 149 -5.94 4.91 -19.60
C MET A 149 -6.21 6.00 -18.55
N ASP A 150 -7.11 6.94 -18.84
CA ASP A 150 -7.44 8.03 -17.93
C ASP A 150 -8.14 7.49 -16.67
N VAL A 151 -9.13 6.62 -16.83
CA VAL A 151 -9.82 5.96 -15.70
C VAL A 151 -8.84 5.14 -14.85
N LEU A 152 -7.88 4.45 -15.48
CA LEU A 152 -6.86 3.69 -14.76
C LEU A 152 -5.95 4.60 -13.91
N ARG A 153 -5.48 5.71 -14.48
CA ARG A 153 -4.62 6.68 -13.76
C ARG A 153 -5.36 7.35 -12.62
N ASP A 154 -6.63 7.72 -12.84
CA ASP A 154 -7.47 8.37 -11.83
C ASP A 154 -7.82 7.43 -10.66
N SER A 155 -7.74 6.12 -10.90
CA SER A 155 -7.95 5.10 -9.87
C SER A 155 -6.68 4.79 -9.04
N CYS A 156 -5.55 5.44 -9.33
CA CYS A 156 -4.30 5.24 -8.60
C CYS A 156 -4.10 6.28 -7.50
N GLU A 157 -3.96 5.83 -6.26
CA GLU A 157 -3.73 6.68 -5.10
C GLU A 157 -2.31 7.27 -5.09
N GLN A 158 -2.12 8.32 -4.30
CA GLN A 158 -0.79 8.86 -4.06
C GLN A 158 0.02 7.87 -3.21
N SER A 159 1.20 7.51 -3.71
CA SER A 159 2.15 6.69 -2.97
C SER A 159 2.82 7.51 -1.87
N ARG A 160 2.86 6.96 -0.66
CA ARG A 160 3.38 7.62 0.53
C ARG A 160 4.09 6.62 1.42
N VAL A 161 5.33 6.93 1.80
CA VAL A 161 6.06 6.17 2.82
C VAL A 161 5.36 6.37 4.16
N SER A 162 5.00 5.26 4.77
CA SER A 162 4.46 5.20 6.13
C SER A 162 5.46 4.46 7.01
N ALA A 163 5.59 4.90 8.27
CA ALA A 163 6.42 4.23 9.26
C ALA A 163 5.58 3.99 10.52
N VAL A 164 5.71 2.79 11.08
CA VAL A 164 5.04 2.41 12.32
C VAL A 164 6.08 2.03 13.35
N PHE A 165 5.88 2.45 14.59
CA PHE A 165 6.61 1.86 15.71
C PHE A 165 5.86 0.61 16.17
N ALA A 166 6.56 -0.51 16.18
CA ALA A 166 6.15 -1.71 16.91
C ALA A 166 6.90 -1.73 18.24
N ALA A 167 6.17 -1.56 19.35
CA ALA A 167 6.77 -1.35 20.66
C ALA A 167 6.00 -2.07 21.77
N GLY A 168 6.65 -2.27 22.91
CA GLY A 168 6.05 -2.80 24.13
C GLY A 168 6.33 -1.88 25.30
N VAL A 169 5.33 -1.68 26.15
CA VAL A 169 5.52 -0.93 27.40
C VAL A 169 6.16 -1.84 28.44
N GLY A 170 7.41 -1.53 28.80
CA GLY A 170 8.19 -2.27 29.77
C GLY A 170 7.57 -2.31 31.17
N GLY A 171 8.07 -3.22 32.02
CA GLY A 171 7.63 -3.33 33.42
C GLY A 171 7.92 -2.07 34.24
N SER A 172 9.09 -1.47 34.05
CA SER A 172 9.50 -0.22 34.73
C SER A 172 8.58 0.96 34.39
N ALA A 173 8.24 1.13 33.10
CA ALA A 173 7.33 2.18 32.66
C ALA A 173 5.92 2.02 33.28
N ARG A 174 5.43 0.78 33.41
CA ARG A 174 4.15 0.50 34.09
C ARG A 174 4.22 0.70 35.59
N ALA A 175 5.35 0.34 36.22
CA ALA A 175 5.57 0.54 37.65
C ALA A 175 5.61 2.02 38.04
N GLY A 176 6.03 2.90 37.12
CA GLY A 176 5.94 4.35 37.30
C GLY A 176 4.50 4.89 37.39
N VAL A 177 3.50 4.13 36.91
CA VAL A 177 2.08 4.51 36.96
C VAL A 177 1.38 3.90 38.17
N THR A 178 1.65 2.63 38.47
CA THR A 178 0.98 1.87 39.53
C THR A 178 1.91 0.88 40.24
N LYS A 179 1.60 0.58 41.49
CA LYS A 179 2.22 -0.49 42.30
C LYS A 179 1.89 -1.90 41.78
N ASP A 180 0.84 -2.06 40.97
CA ASP A 180 0.44 -3.33 40.33
C ASP A 180 0.36 -3.21 38.80
N PRO A 181 1.47 -3.47 38.07
CA PRO A 181 1.53 -3.39 36.61
C PRO A 181 0.56 -4.31 35.87
N ILE A 182 0.11 -5.41 36.50
CA ILE A 182 -0.83 -6.35 35.89
C ILE A 182 -2.23 -5.74 35.87
N LYS A 183 -2.66 -5.07 36.96
CA LYS A 183 -3.94 -4.34 37.00
C LYS A 183 -4.01 -3.23 35.95
N LEU A 184 -2.94 -2.45 35.78
CA LEU A 184 -2.89 -1.45 34.70
C LEU A 184 -3.03 -2.11 33.33
N THR A 185 -2.30 -3.20 33.08
CA THR A 185 -2.38 -3.94 31.83
C THR A 185 -3.82 -4.40 31.55
N ARG A 186 -4.49 -5.01 32.55
CA ARG A 186 -5.90 -5.42 32.44
C ARG A 186 -6.82 -4.24 32.18
N ALA A 187 -6.65 -3.13 32.89
CA ALA A 187 -7.47 -1.93 32.72
C ALA A 187 -7.35 -1.30 31.32
N VAL A 188 -6.17 -1.40 30.68
CA VAL A 188 -5.98 -1.01 29.28
C VAL A 188 -6.77 -1.92 28.34
N HIS A 189 -6.69 -3.25 28.53
CA HIS A 189 -7.44 -4.22 27.72
C HIS A 189 -8.95 -4.17 27.94
N GLU A 190 -9.40 -3.70 29.11
CA GLU A 190 -10.80 -3.45 29.46
C GLU A 190 -11.27 -2.03 29.03
N GLU A 191 -10.45 -1.28 28.29
CA GLU A 191 -10.72 0.08 27.81
C GLU A 191 -11.01 1.12 28.91
N ARG A 192 -10.71 0.80 30.17
CA ARG A 192 -10.80 1.74 31.30
C ARG A 192 -9.63 2.73 31.35
N VAL A 193 -8.52 2.38 30.70
CA VAL A 193 -7.35 3.23 30.51
C VAL A 193 -7.08 3.39 29.02
N THR A 194 -7.11 4.63 28.53
CA THR A 194 -6.71 4.95 27.16
C THR A 194 -5.20 5.20 27.11
N ILE A 195 -4.52 4.57 26.15
CA ILE A 195 -3.11 4.80 25.84
C ILE A 195 -3.00 5.73 24.63
N THR A 196 -2.11 6.71 24.72
CA THR A 196 -1.60 7.46 23.56
C THR A 196 -0.08 7.48 23.56
N ILE A 197 0.52 7.65 22.38
CA ILE A 197 1.96 7.81 22.18
C ILE A 197 2.19 9.18 21.57
N GLY A 198 2.57 10.15 22.38
CA GLY A 198 2.74 11.55 21.97
C GLY A 198 1.51 12.09 21.24
N GLY A 199 0.32 11.82 21.81
CA GLY A 199 -0.99 12.16 21.24
C GLY A 199 -1.53 11.19 20.16
N ALA A 200 -0.71 10.29 19.61
CA ALA A 200 -1.19 9.31 18.63
C ALA A 200 -1.88 8.13 19.32
N ARG A 201 -3.07 7.74 18.85
CA ARG A 201 -3.73 6.51 19.31
C ARG A 201 -3.09 5.28 18.67
N PRO A 202 -2.52 4.35 19.45
CA PRO A 202 -1.98 3.11 18.93
C PRO A 202 -3.07 2.06 18.68
N PHE A 203 -2.73 1.04 17.89
CA PHE A 203 -3.38 -0.26 17.96
C PHE A 203 -2.71 -1.09 19.06
N ILE A 204 -3.46 -1.55 20.07
CA ILE A 204 -2.95 -2.42 21.13
C ILE A 204 -3.17 -3.88 20.74
N PHE A 205 -2.11 -4.69 20.77
CA PHE A 205 -2.19 -6.12 20.49
C PHE A 205 -2.93 -6.86 21.62
N PRO A 206 -3.72 -7.91 21.28
CA PRO A 206 -4.32 -8.76 22.29
C PRO A 206 -3.26 -9.55 23.08
N GLY A 207 -3.64 -10.04 24.25
CA GLY A 207 -2.80 -10.92 25.08
C GLY A 207 -2.14 -10.19 26.25
N GLY A 208 -0.97 -10.68 26.66
CA GLY A 208 -0.26 -10.16 27.82
C GLY A 208 0.52 -8.87 27.54
N GLY A 209 0.59 -7.99 28.54
CA GLY A 209 1.32 -6.72 28.45
C GLY A 209 0.58 -5.64 27.64
N ILE A 210 1.28 -4.54 27.39
CA ILE A 210 0.79 -3.44 26.53
C ILE A 210 1.75 -3.37 25.35
N ASN A 211 1.48 -4.18 24.33
CA ASN A 211 2.22 -4.20 23.07
C ASN A 211 1.41 -3.45 22.02
N LEU A 212 2.06 -2.69 21.15
CA LEU A 212 1.37 -1.74 20.30
C LEU A 212 2.02 -1.53 18.92
N LEU A 213 1.19 -1.12 17.97
CA LEU A 213 1.60 -0.46 16.73
C LEU A 213 1.10 0.99 16.76
N VAL A 214 1.96 1.94 16.42
CA VAL A 214 1.56 3.36 16.29
C VAL A 214 2.15 3.98 15.04
N ASP A 215 1.34 4.74 14.32
CA ASP A 215 1.76 5.52 13.15
C ASP A 215 2.69 6.65 13.58
N ALA A 216 3.96 6.56 13.17
CA ALA A 216 4.98 7.54 13.51
C ALA A 216 4.63 8.95 12.98
N ALA A 217 3.85 9.06 11.91
CA ALA A 217 3.43 10.34 11.34
C ALA A 217 2.41 11.08 12.21
N ARG A 218 1.76 10.37 13.14
CA ARG A 218 0.76 10.94 14.05
C ARG A 218 1.31 11.29 15.43
N ILE A 219 2.52 10.82 15.75
CA ILE A 219 3.21 11.17 16.99
C ILE A 219 3.67 12.63 16.90
N LYS A 220 3.45 13.41 17.97
CA LYS A 220 3.90 14.81 18.04
C LYS A 220 5.39 14.92 17.69
N TYR A 221 5.71 15.78 16.73
CA TYR A 221 7.09 16.03 16.34
C TYR A 221 7.94 16.49 17.53
N GLY A 222 9.18 16.01 17.61
CA GLY A 222 10.12 16.34 18.69
C GLY A 222 9.89 15.61 20.02
N SER A 223 8.94 14.69 20.08
CA SER A 223 8.62 13.95 21.31
C SER A 223 9.28 12.56 21.42
N ILE A 224 10.00 12.14 20.38
CA ILE A 224 10.73 10.87 20.33
C ILE A 224 12.20 11.15 20.57
N TYR A 225 12.81 10.40 21.50
CA TYR A 225 14.22 10.54 21.83
C TYR A 225 14.99 9.28 21.49
N LEU A 226 16.28 9.43 21.22
CA LEU A 226 17.22 8.34 21.02
C LEU A 226 18.20 8.32 22.20
N THR A 227 18.42 7.15 22.78
CA THR A 227 19.43 6.97 23.82
C THR A 227 20.78 6.52 23.24
N PRO A 228 21.89 6.66 23.98
CA PRO A 228 23.20 6.15 23.55
C PRO A 228 23.22 4.65 23.29
N THR A 229 22.47 3.88 24.08
CA THR A 229 22.07 2.52 23.70
C THR A 229 21.02 2.66 22.60
N PRO A 230 21.20 2.05 21.41
CA PRO A 230 20.33 2.28 20.25
C PRO A 230 18.90 1.83 20.53
N SER A 231 18.10 2.73 21.09
CA SER A 231 16.75 2.49 21.58
C SER A 231 15.97 3.79 21.50
N PHE A 232 14.74 3.69 21.02
CA PHE A 232 13.80 4.79 20.97
C PHE A 232 13.08 4.91 22.30
N VAL A 233 12.97 6.14 22.80
CA VAL A 233 12.10 6.48 23.93
C VAL A 233 10.85 7.13 23.35
N LEU A 234 9.73 6.43 23.50
CA LEU A 234 8.42 6.89 23.06
C LEU A 234 7.64 7.47 24.26
N PRO A 235 6.96 8.61 24.09
CA PRO A 235 6.22 9.26 25.17
C PRO A 235 4.85 8.58 25.36
N VAL A 236 4.81 7.59 26.25
CA VAL A 236 3.57 6.86 26.59
C VAL A 236 2.75 7.68 27.58
N GLU A 237 1.48 7.89 27.24
CA GLU A 237 0.52 8.65 28.05
C GLU A 237 -0.64 7.72 28.45
N TYR A 238 -1.10 7.83 29.70
CA TYR A 238 -2.20 7.06 30.25
C TYR A 238 -3.31 8.01 30.67
N THR A 239 -4.49 7.87 30.07
CA THR A 239 -5.67 8.66 30.43
C THR A 239 -6.73 7.76 31.03
N MET A 240 -7.22 8.10 32.22
CA MET A 240 -8.24 7.34 32.94
C MET A 240 -8.96 8.23 33.94
N ARG A 241 -10.06 7.73 34.51
CA ARG A 241 -10.73 8.38 35.62
C ARG A 241 -9.96 8.16 36.94
N LEU A 242 -10.15 9.06 37.91
CA LEU A 242 -9.47 9.00 39.21
C LEU A 242 -9.82 7.73 40.02
N ASP A 243 -11.06 7.27 39.93
CA ASP A 243 -11.51 6.00 40.54
C ASP A 243 -10.70 4.81 40.00
N THR A 244 -10.56 4.72 38.68
CA THR A 244 -9.78 3.69 37.99
C THR A 244 -8.32 3.74 38.43
N PHE A 245 -7.74 4.95 38.51
CA PHE A 245 -6.35 5.12 38.96
C PHE A 245 -6.13 4.60 40.39
N LYS A 246 -7.09 4.84 41.31
CA LYS A 246 -7.07 4.29 42.68
C LYS A 246 -7.20 2.77 42.68
N GLU A 247 -8.16 2.22 41.94
CA GLU A 247 -8.44 0.77 41.88
C GLU A 247 -7.23 -0.05 41.38
N ILE A 248 -6.52 0.47 40.38
CA ILE A 248 -5.35 -0.20 39.83
C ILE A 248 -4.12 -0.07 40.72
N GLY A 249 -4.18 0.67 41.84
CA GLY A 249 -3.04 0.88 42.75
C GLY A 249 -2.09 2.00 42.31
N GLY A 250 -2.61 3.02 41.63
CA GLY A 250 -1.86 4.19 41.19
C GLY A 250 -1.20 4.96 42.35
N HIS A 251 -0.12 5.69 42.06
CA HIS A 251 0.59 6.53 43.03
C HIS A 251 -0.21 7.82 43.30
N ILE A 252 -1.19 7.75 44.20
CA ILE A 252 -2.13 8.84 44.52
C ILE A 252 -1.41 10.07 45.07
N GLU A 253 -0.33 9.84 45.81
CA GLU A 253 0.55 10.86 46.36
C GLU A 253 1.24 11.73 45.31
N ALA A 254 1.34 11.26 44.06
CA ALA A 254 1.99 11.96 42.95
C ALA A 254 1.01 12.78 42.09
N ILE A 255 -0.29 12.76 42.41
CA ILE A 255 -1.29 13.50 41.64
C ILE A 255 -1.14 15.00 41.89
N ARG A 256 -1.07 15.78 40.80
CA ARG A 256 -1.11 17.25 40.84
C ARG A 256 -2.28 17.77 39.99
N PRO A 257 -3.01 18.80 40.45
CA PRO A 257 -3.97 19.53 39.61
C PRO A 257 -3.29 20.13 38.38
N ILE A 258 -4.02 20.20 37.27
CA ILE A 258 -3.48 20.73 36.01
C ILE A 258 -3.10 22.21 36.11
N ASP A 259 -3.88 23.01 36.85
CA ASP A 259 -3.63 24.45 37.00
C ASP A 259 -2.28 24.73 37.69
N GLU A 260 -1.88 23.88 38.65
CA GLU A 260 -0.56 23.99 39.30
C GLU A 260 0.58 23.67 38.32
N ILE A 261 0.39 22.68 37.44
CA ILE A 261 1.41 22.29 36.45
C ILE A 261 1.57 23.36 35.36
N LEU A 262 0.46 23.97 34.92
CA LEU A 262 0.49 24.98 33.86
C LEU A 262 1.24 26.25 34.29
N ILE A 263 1.10 26.65 35.56
CA ILE A 263 1.85 27.79 36.13
C ILE A 263 3.37 27.53 36.07
N ASP A 264 3.82 26.32 36.40
CA ASP A 264 5.23 25.95 36.36
C ASP A 264 5.80 26.06 34.93
N VAL A 265 5.05 25.58 33.93
CA VAL A 265 5.48 25.58 32.51
C VAL A 265 5.51 26.99 31.90
N GLU A 266 4.63 27.90 32.34
CA GLU A 266 4.64 29.29 31.91
C GLU A 266 5.76 30.11 32.56
N GLY A 267 6.17 29.75 33.78
CA GLY A 267 7.30 30.38 34.49
C GLY A 267 8.68 29.94 34.01
N GLU A 268 8.79 28.82 33.28
CA GLU A 268 10.05 28.30 32.71
C GLU A 268 10.30 28.73 31.24
N LYS A 269 9.40 29.50 30.63
CA LYS A 269 9.59 30.12 29.30
C LYS A 269 10.21 31.50 29.39
#